data_AF-A0A1H9V2B0-F1
#
_entry.id   AF-A0A1H9V2B0-F1
#
_cell.length_a   1.000
_cell.length_b   1.000
_cell.length_c   1.000
_cell.angle_alpha   90.00
_cell.angle_beta   90.00
_cell.angle_gamma   90.00
#
_symmetry.space_group_name_H-M   'P 1'
#
loop_
_entity.id
_entity.type
_entity.pdbx_description
1 polymer ?
#
loop_
_entity_poly.entity_id
_entity_poly.type
_entity_poly.pdbx_seq_one_letter_code
_entity_poly.pdbx_strand_id
1 'polypeptide(L)'
;MRIRFASSRPTTTAIVSLLVTIVTVFGFIASASEAQAEPSESVALTEESVTAFPDEKTIQSTLDEYLLIGLDGSKGFDTKRAAENNVDPRIVEIGEQANYLLVDYNTTKSDKQLRDLNPTNYGNWCGKNNSGPGDPINSLDRACMGHDHCLNIKRPVCDCDREFVRKLREIRNHYSGWSRTYLEAAIVAVPLWHGCKV
;
A
#
# COMPACT_ATOMS: atom_id res chain seq x y z
N MET A 1 -16.41 55.82 31.50
CA MET A 1 -17.00 54.57 30.97
C MET A 1 -16.02 53.43 31.17
N ARG A 2 -16.16 52.70 32.28
CA ARG A 2 -15.57 51.37 32.53
C ARG A 2 -16.59 50.62 33.37
N ILE A 3 -17.09 49.50 32.86
CA ILE A 3 -18.04 48.60 33.52
C ILE A 3 -17.38 47.22 33.45
N ARG A 4 -17.23 46.46 34.55
CA ARG A 4 -18.04 45.31 35.01
C ARG A 4 -17.09 44.46 35.88
N PHE A 5 -17.47 43.59 36.81
CA PHE A 5 -18.63 43.36 37.69
C PHE A 5 -18.10 42.42 38.79
N ALA A 6 -18.74 42.45 39.96
CA ALA A 6 -18.38 41.68 41.15
C ALA A 6 -18.60 40.17 41.03
N SER A 7 -17.85 39.41 41.84
CA SER A 7 -17.95 37.95 42.03
C SER A 7 -18.57 37.65 43.39
N SER A 8 -19.50 36.70 43.47
CA SER A 8 -20.08 36.18 44.72
C SER A 8 -20.34 34.66 44.63
N ARG A 9 -19.92 33.94 45.69
CA ARG A 9 -20.07 32.48 45.94
C ARG A 9 -21.45 32.13 46.52
N PRO A 10 -21.88 30.85 46.58
CA PRO A 10 -21.78 30.05 47.83
C PRO A 10 -21.57 28.52 47.59
N THR A 11 -20.74 27.78 48.36
CA THR A 11 -20.97 26.98 49.60
C THR A 11 -22.22 26.09 49.66
N THR A 12 -22.00 24.76 49.72
CA THR A 12 -22.83 23.81 50.51
C THR A 12 -21.98 22.62 50.95
N THR A 13 -21.94 22.40 52.26
CA THR A 13 -21.44 21.22 52.98
C THR A 13 -22.60 20.29 53.29
N ALA A 14 -22.42 18.97 53.21
CA ALA A 14 -23.29 17.99 53.86
C ALA A 14 -22.46 16.77 54.31
N ILE A 15 -22.73 16.30 55.53
CA ILE A 15 -22.05 15.26 56.31
C ILE A 15 -23.03 14.08 56.48
N VAL A 16 -22.52 12.93 56.99
CA VAL A 16 -23.18 11.79 57.67
C VAL A 16 -23.23 10.53 56.78
N SER A 17 -22.31 9.56 56.90
CA SER A 17 -22.04 8.54 57.93
C SER A 17 -22.74 7.19 57.69
N LEU A 18 -21.94 6.13 57.81
CA LEU A 18 -22.21 4.85 58.49
C LEU A 18 -22.41 3.57 57.63
N LEU A 19 -21.37 2.72 57.71
CA LEU A 19 -21.31 1.24 57.70
C LEU A 19 -21.95 0.46 56.54
N VAL A 20 -21.14 -0.36 55.84
CA VAL A 20 -21.19 -1.84 55.93
C VAL A 20 -19.83 -2.41 55.49
N THR A 21 -19.25 -3.23 56.36
CA THR A 21 -18.09 -4.09 56.16
C THR A 21 -18.40 -5.25 55.21
N ILE A 22 -17.63 -5.43 54.13
CA ILE A 22 -17.50 -6.73 53.47
C ILE A 22 -16.02 -6.95 53.15
N VAL A 23 -15.33 -7.64 54.06
CA VAL A 23 -14.07 -8.32 53.79
C VAL A 23 -14.43 -9.57 52.98
N THR A 24 -14.28 -9.52 51.66
CA THR A 24 -14.29 -10.75 50.85
C THR A 24 -12.86 -11.22 50.71
N VAL A 25 -12.50 -12.21 51.54
CA VAL A 25 -11.33 -13.06 51.32
C VAL A 25 -11.60 -13.85 50.04
N PHE A 26 -11.09 -13.38 48.91
CA PHE A 26 -11.00 -14.22 47.71
C PHE A 26 -9.92 -15.26 47.96
N GLY A 27 -10.36 -16.45 48.37
CA GLY A 27 -9.51 -17.63 48.43
C GLY A 27 -8.99 -17.95 47.04
N PHE A 28 -7.69 -17.80 46.83
CA PHE A 28 -6.98 -18.40 45.71
C PHE A 28 -7.02 -19.92 45.89
N ILE A 29 -7.95 -20.58 45.20
CA ILE A 29 -7.85 -22.02 44.96
C ILE A 29 -7.00 -22.16 43.71
N ALA A 30 -5.70 -22.40 43.90
CA ALA A 30 -4.83 -22.86 42.83
C ALA A 30 -5.20 -24.33 42.54
N SER A 31 -6.08 -24.56 41.58
CA SER A 31 -6.26 -25.88 40.98
C SER A 31 -5.08 -26.13 40.04
N ALA A 32 -4.12 -26.94 40.48
CA ALA A 32 -3.13 -27.53 39.58
C ALA A 32 -3.88 -28.49 38.64
N SER A 33 -4.02 -28.11 37.38
CA SER A 33 -4.41 -29.03 36.31
C SER A 33 -3.13 -29.68 35.80
N GLU A 34 -2.99 -30.98 36.03
CA GLU A 34 -1.99 -31.81 35.36
C GLU A 34 -2.41 -31.93 33.89
N ALA A 35 -1.87 -31.06 33.04
CA ALA A 35 -1.96 -31.23 31.61
C ALA A 35 -1.03 -32.37 31.20
N GLN A 36 -1.60 -33.53 30.88
CA GLN A 36 -0.90 -34.60 30.19
C GLN A 36 -0.49 -34.08 28.81
N ALA A 37 0.81 -33.93 28.60
CA ALA A 37 1.39 -33.63 27.31
C ALA A 37 1.26 -34.86 26.41
N GLU A 38 0.29 -34.84 25.50
CA GLU A 38 0.26 -35.73 24.34
C GLU A 38 1.45 -35.39 23.41
N PRO A 39 2.17 -36.38 22.85
CA PRO A 39 3.29 -36.12 21.96
C PRO A 39 2.79 -35.45 20.68
N SER A 40 3.16 -34.18 20.46
CA SER A 40 2.90 -33.51 19.20
C SER A 40 3.75 -34.19 18.12
N GLU A 41 3.09 -34.95 17.26
CA GLU A 41 3.63 -35.42 15.99
C GLU A 41 3.94 -34.18 15.13
N SER A 42 5.19 -33.73 15.21
CA SER A 42 5.68 -32.60 14.42
C SER A 42 5.79 -33.04 12.97
N VAL A 43 4.71 -32.90 12.22
CA VAL A 43 4.77 -32.87 10.76
C VAL A 43 5.57 -31.62 10.39
N ALA A 44 6.84 -31.81 10.05
CA ALA A 44 7.71 -30.78 9.51
C ALA A 44 7.17 -30.33 8.14
N LEU A 45 6.23 -29.38 8.17
CA LEU A 45 5.89 -28.56 7.02
C LEU A 45 7.12 -27.72 6.69
N THR A 46 7.70 -27.95 5.53
CA THR A 46 8.80 -27.15 5.00
C THR A 46 8.32 -25.69 4.83
N GLU A 47 8.98 -24.76 5.52
CA GLU A 47 8.73 -23.31 5.49
C GLU A 47 8.84 -22.67 4.09
N GLU A 48 9.38 -23.39 3.11
CA GLU A 48 9.62 -22.88 1.76
C GLU A 48 8.34 -22.58 0.96
N SER A 49 7.21 -23.22 1.28
CA SER A 49 6.00 -23.18 0.43
C SER A 49 4.98 -22.07 0.77
N VAL A 50 5.23 -21.23 1.78
CA VAL A 50 4.23 -20.26 2.28
C VAL A 50 4.54 -18.77 1.98
N THR A 51 5.69 -18.35 1.44
CA THR A 51 5.98 -16.90 1.34
C THR A 51 6.63 -16.36 0.05
N ALA A 52 6.70 -17.10 -1.05
CA ALA A 52 7.21 -16.53 -2.31
C ALA A 52 6.23 -15.48 -2.88
N PHE A 53 6.73 -14.30 -3.24
CA PHE A 53 5.96 -13.28 -3.98
C PHE A 53 5.59 -13.84 -5.37
N PRO A 54 4.39 -13.57 -5.92
CA PRO A 54 4.01 -14.12 -7.22
C PRO A 54 5.02 -13.73 -8.30
N ASP A 55 5.37 -14.67 -9.18
CA ASP A 55 6.29 -14.38 -10.27
C ASP A 55 5.64 -13.45 -11.32
N GLU A 56 6.46 -12.81 -12.16
CA GLU A 56 5.97 -11.85 -13.17
C GLU A 56 4.91 -12.44 -14.09
N LYS A 57 5.13 -13.68 -14.54
CA LYS A 57 4.26 -14.30 -15.52
C LYS A 57 2.90 -14.55 -14.92
N THR A 58 2.86 -15.04 -13.68
CA THR A 58 1.63 -15.24 -12.91
C THR A 58 0.90 -13.92 -12.68
N ILE A 59 1.61 -12.85 -12.30
CA ILE A 59 1.00 -11.51 -12.15
C ILE A 59 0.37 -11.05 -13.46
N GLN A 60 1.15 -11.07 -14.55
CA GLN A 60 0.69 -10.57 -15.85
C GLN A 60 -0.49 -11.37 -16.39
N SER A 61 -0.40 -12.71 -16.41
CA SER A 61 -1.46 -13.54 -16.97
C SER A 61 -2.75 -13.46 -16.15
N THR A 62 -2.63 -13.31 -14.83
CA THR A 62 -3.80 -13.11 -13.97
C THR A 62 -4.44 -11.76 -14.24
N LEU A 63 -3.66 -10.66 -14.25
CA LEU A 63 -4.22 -9.34 -14.50
C LEU A 63 -4.82 -9.19 -15.91
N ASP A 64 -4.24 -9.86 -16.92
CA ASP A 64 -4.79 -9.88 -18.28
C ASP A 64 -6.21 -10.50 -18.33
N GLU A 65 -6.52 -11.48 -17.47
CA GLU A 65 -7.87 -12.07 -17.35
C GLU A 65 -8.90 -11.05 -16.84
N TYR A 66 -8.45 -10.10 -16.02
CA TYR A 66 -9.29 -9.04 -15.43
C TYR A 66 -9.13 -7.69 -16.12
N LEU A 67 -8.55 -7.65 -17.33
CA LEU A 67 -8.39 -6.42 -18.09
C LEU A 67 -9.77 -5.83 -18.47
N LEU A 68 -9.95 -4.55 -18.16
CA LEU A 68 -11.06 -3.71 -18.58
C LEU A 68 -10.59 -2.78 -19.69
N ILE A 69 -11.45 -2.59 -20.69
CA ILE A 69 -11.26 -1.62 -21.77
C ILE A 69 -12.46 -0.68 -21.77
N GLY A 70 -12.21 0.59 -21.46
CA GLY A 70 -13.20 1.66 -21.52
C GLY A 70 -13.62 1.99 -22.94
N LEU A 71 -14.75 2.69 -23.10
CA LEU A 71 -15.25 3.13 -24.41
C LEU A 71 -14.29 4.09 -25.14
N ASP A 72 -13.48 4.81 -24.37
CA ASP A 72 -12.42 5.70 -24.83
C ASP A 72 -11.09 4.97 -25.12
N GLY A 73 -11.07 3.64 -24.98
CA GLY A 73 -9.88 2.81 -25.13
C GLY A 73 -8.95 2.81 -23.91
N SER A 74 -9.32 3.49 -22.81
CA SER A 74 -8.59 3.43 -21.55
C SER A 74 -8.56 1.99 -21.03
N LYS A 75 -7.45 1.62 -20.38
CA LYS A 75 -7.26 0.30 -19.79
C LYS A 75 -7.29 0.39 -18.27
N GLY A 76 -7.76 -0.68 -17.63
CA GLY A 76 -7.73 -0.87 -16.18
C GLY A 76 -7.93 -2.34 -15.83
N PHE A 77 -8.02 -2.66 -14.54
CA PHE A 77 -8.19 -4.02 -14.04
C PHE A 77 -9.42 -4.12 -13.14
N ASP A 78 -10.24 -5.15 -13.34
CA ASP A 78 -11.40 -5.50 -12.51
C ASP A 78 -10.96 -6.21 -11.22
N THR A 79 -10.35 -5.44 -10.32
CA THR A 79 -9.80 -5.95 -9.06
C THR A 79 -10.89 -6.44 -8.10
N LYS A 80 -12.10 -5.89 -8.21
CA LYS A 80 -13.26 -6.37 -7.47
C LYS A 80 -13.63 -7.78 -7.89
N ARG A 81 -13.77 -8.05 -9.20
CA ARG A 81 -14.04 -9.40 -9.70
C ARG A 81 -12.90 -10.36 -9.40
N ALA A 82 -11.65 -9.89 -9.48
CA ALA A 82 -10.49 -10.71 -9.09
C ALA A 82 -10.56 -11.14 -7.61
N ALA A 83 -10.90 -10.21 -6.71
CA ALA A 83 -11.08 -10.51 -5.29
C ALA A 83 -12.25 -11.47 -5.04
N GLU A 84 -13.40 -11.26 -5.69
CA GLU A 84 -14.57 -12.15 -5.62
C GLU A 84 -14.25 -13.57 -6.12
N ASN A 85 -13.32 -13.69 -7.07
CA ASN A 85 -12.82 -14.96 -7.60
C ASN A 85 -11.70 -15.59 -6.75
N ASN A 86 -11.38 -15.04 -5.57
CA ASN A 86 -10.31 -15.52 -4.68
C ASN A 86 -8.92 -15.53 -5.33
N VAL A 87 -8.63 -14.57 -6.23
CA VAL A 87 -7.27 -14.34 -6.73
C VAL A 87 -6.34 -13.98 -5.56
N ASP A 88 -5.05 -14.34 -5.65
CA ASP A 88 -4.03 -13.98 -4.67
C ASP A 88 -4.16 -12.49 -4.30
N PRO A 89 -4.38 -12.14 -3.02
CA PRO A 89 -4.58 -10.76 -2.59
C PRO A 89 -3.47 -9.80 -3.01
N ARG A 90 -2.23 -10.30 -3.16
CA ARG A 90 -1.10 -9.49 -3.63
C ARG A 90 -1.26 -9.12 -5.10
N ILE A 91 -1.80 -10.00 -5.93
CA ILE A 91 -2.09 -9.70 -7.35
C ILE A 91 -3.25 -8.71 -7.44
N VAL A 92 -4.27 -8.86 -6.59
CA VAL A 92 -5.37 -7.88 -6.48
C VAL A 92 -4.81 -6.50 -6.13
N GLU A 93 -3.96 -6.42 -5.10
CA GLU A 93 -3.32 -5.16 -4.67
C GLU A 93 -2.45 -4.52 -5.77
N ILE A 94 -1.71 -5.34 -6.53
CA ILE A 94 -0.95 -4.89 -7.71
C ILE A 94 -1.90 -4.28 -8.76
N GLY A 95 -3.03 -4.94 -9.05
CA GLY A 95 -4.03 -4.44 -9.98
C GLY A 95 -4.65 -3.12 -9.52
N GLU A 96 -4.92 -2.98 -8.21
CA GLU A 96 -5.44 -1.73 -7.63
C GLU A 96 -4.43 -0.59 -7.77
N GLN A 97 -3.17 -0.86 -7.44
CA GLN A 97 -2.11 0.13 -7.60
C GLN A 97 -1.84 0.46 -9.07
N ALA A 98 -1.97 -0.51 -9.98
CA ALA A 98 -1.86 -0.28 -11.41
C ALA A 98 -3.01 0.62 -11.90
N ASN A 99 -4.23 0.45 -11.38
CA ASN A 99 -5.35 1.34 -11.69
C ASN A 99 -5.08 2.78 -11.24
N TYR A 100 -4.49 3.00 -10.06
CA TYR A 100 -4.08 4.35 -9.64
C TYR A 100 -3.07 4.97 -10.61
N LEU A 101 -2.06 4.20 -11.05
CA LEU A 101 -1.08 4.66 -12.03
C LEU A 101 -1.72 4.98 -13.39
N LEU A 102 -2.69 4.18 -13.85
CA LEU A 102 -3.40 4.37 -15.12
C LEU A 102 -4.33 5.60 -15.10
N VAL A 103 -5.04 5.81 -13.99
CA VAL A 103 -5.87 7.01 -13.81
C VAL A 103 -5.01 8.26 -13.79
N ASP A 104 -3.94 8.25 -12.99
CA ASP A 104 -3.04 9.38 -12.86
C ASP A 104 -2.48 9.79 -14.22
N TYR A 105 -2.09 8.85 -15.07
CA TYR A 105 -1.63 9.16 -16.42
C TYR A 105 -2.63 9.99 -17.23
N ASN A 106 -3.92 9.61 -17.20
CA ASN A 106 -4.98 10.20 -18.01
C ASN A 106 -5.47 11.58 -17.52
N THR A 107 -5.20 11.98 -16.28
CA THR A 107 -5.61 13.30 -15.78
C THR A 107 -4.85 14.44 -16.47
N THR A 108 -5.47 15.55 -16.84
CA THR A 108 -4.75 16.68 -17.44
C THR A 108 -3.97 17.48 -16.38
N LYS A 109 -2.90 18.19 -16.79
CA LYS A 109 -2.03 19.05 -15.94
C LYS A 109 -2.74 20.11 -15.06
N SER A 110 -4.07 20.28 -15.17
CA SER A 110 -4.85 21.33 -14.51
C SER A 110 -5.08 21.10 -13.03
N ASP A 111 -5.06 19.84 -12.59
CA ASP A 111 -5.39 19.53 -11.22
C ASP A 111 -4.07 19.46 -10.47
N LYS A 112 -3.75 20.57 -9.80
CA LYS A 112 -2.60 20.72 -8.92
C LYS A 112 -2.81 19.79 -7.72
N GLN A 113 -2.77 18.48 -7.94
CA GLN A 113 -2.78 17.49 -6.89
C GLN A 113 -1.55 17.75 -6.04
N LEU A 114 -1.78 18.03 -4.76
CA LEU A 114 -0.70 18.14 -3.78
C LEU A 114 0.14 16.86 -3.88
N ARG A 115 1.46 17.00 -4.01
CA ARG A 115 2.40 15.88 -4.12
C ARG A 115 2.21 14.84 -3.02
N ASP A 116 1.71 15.28 -1.87
CA ASP A 116 1.50 14.47 -0.66
C ASP A 116 0.18 13.68 -0.64
N LEU A 117 -0.72 13.90 -1.61
CA LEU A 117 -2.02 13.20 -1.71
C LEU A 117 -2.08 12.22 -2.88
N ASN A 118 -1.00 12.06 -3.64
CA ASN A 118 -0.97 11.12 -4.75
C ASN A 118 -0.56 9.72 -4.25
N PRO A 119 -1.44 8.70 -4.28
CA PRO A 119 -1.09 7.33 -3.90
C PRO A 119 0.01 6.69 -4.78
N THR A 120 0.40 7.35 -5.88
CA THR A 120 1.47 6.91 -6.78
C THR A 120 2.79 7.66 -6.59
N ASN A 121 2.83 8.70 -5.75
CA ASN A 121 4.07 9.44 -5.48
C ASN A 121 4.93 8.70 -4.46
N TYR A 122 6.16 8.43 -4.84
CA TYR A 122 7.17 7.81 -3.98
C TYR A 122 8.52 8.47 -4.18
N GLY A 123 9.20 8.77 -3.07
CA GLY A 123 10.50 9.43 -3.11
C GLY A 123 10.47 10.76 -3.86
N ASN A 124 11.56 11.07 -4.56
CA ASN A 124 11.72 12.33 -5.27
C ASN A 124 11.31 12.25 -6.75
N TRP A 125 11.12 11.05 -7.31
CA TRP A 125 11.03 10.83 -8.76
C TRP A 125 9.91 9.90 -9.22
N CYS A 126 9.33 9.07 -8.35
CA CYS A 126 8.25 8.18 -8.77
C CYS A 126 6.90 8.89 -8.66
N GLY A 127 6.05 8.75 -9.68
CA GLY A 127 4.70 9.29 -9.72
C GLY A 127 4.56 10.53 -10.59
N LYS A 128 3.32 10.81 -10.99
CA LYS A 128 3.05 11.92 -11.91
C LYS A 128 3.32 13.26 -11.26
N ASN A 129 4.01 14.14 -11.99
CA ASN A 129 4.47 15.46 -11.51
C ASN A 129 5.48 15.38 -10.35
N ASN A 130 6.10 14.22 -10.11
CA ASN A 130 7.15 14.04 -9.12
C ASN A 130 8.46 13.74 -9.83
N SER A 131 9.17 14.77 -10.33
CA SER A 131 10.36 14.61 -11.19
C SER A 131 11.58 15.37 -10.65
N GLY A 132 11.90 15.16 -9.38
CA GLY A 132 13.04 15.78 -8.69
C GLY A 132 12.71 17.14 -8.05
N PRO A 133 13.73 17.98 -7.75
CA PRO A 133 15.16 17.85 -8.11
C PRO A 133 16.03 17.08 -7.10
N GLY A 134 15.46 16.53 -6.02
CA GLY A 134 16.24 15.87 -4.97
C GLY A 134 16.90 14.57 -5.45
N ASP A 135 17.97 14.14 -4.76
CA ASP A 135 18.62 12.87 -5.06
C ASP A 135 17.66 11.68 -4.86
N PRO A 136 17.73 10.64 -5.70
CA PRO A 136 16.87 9.47 -5.54
C PRO A 136 17.15 8.77 -4.21
N ILE A 137 16.09 8.49 -3.44
CA ILE A 137 16.23 7.96 -2.08
C ILE A 137 16.60 6.47 -2.02
N ASN A 138 16.41 5.73 -3.13
CA ASN A 138 16.84 4.34 -3.30
C ASN A 138 16.82 3.91 -4.79
N SER A 139 16.97 2.61 -5.08
CA SER A 139 17.05 2.11 -6.46
C SER A 139 15.74 2.17 -7.25
N LEU A 140 14.58 2.09 -6.59
CA LEU A 140 13.27 2.27 -7.21
C LEU A 140 13.09 3.73 -7.63
N ASP A 141 13.36 4.66 -6.71
CA ASP A 141 13.32 6.10 -7.00
C ASP A 141 14.32 6.49 -8.10
N ARG A 142 15.50 5.86 -8.12
CA ARG A 142 16.49 6.02 -9.20
C ARG A 142 16.01 5.48 -10.55
N ALA A 143 15.21 4.40 -10.57
CA ALA A 143 14.62 3.90 -11.81
C ALA A 143 13.62 4.91 -12.38
N CYS A 144 12.78 5.50 -11.51
CA CYS A 144 11.85 6.56 -11.88
C CYS A 144 12.59 7.81 -12.40
N MET A 145 13.66 8.23 -11.73
CA MET A 145 14.53 9.32 -12.22
C MET A 145 15.04 9.08 -13.65
N GLY A 146 15.47 7.84 -13.94
CA GLY A 146 15.93 7.45 -15.27
C GLY A 146 14.83 7.54 -16.33
N HIS A 147 13.61 7.12 -15.99
CA HIS A 147 12.44 7.21 -16.87
C HIS A 147 12.08 8.66 -17.17
N ASP A 148 11.98 9.50 -16.14
CA ASP A 148 11.70 10.93 -16.25
C ASP A 148 12.73 11.66 -17.13
N HIS A 149 14.02 11.40 -16.91
CA HIS A 149 15.07 11.97 -17.73
C HIS A 149 14.98 11.50 -19.18
N CYS A 150 14.71 10.21 -19.42
CA CYS A 150 14.55 9.66 -20.77
C CYS A 150 13.41 10.35 -21.54
N LEU A 151 12.27 10.55 -20.87
CA LEU A 151 11.13 11.28 -21.44
C LEU A 151 11.46 12.76 -21.68
N ASN A 152 12.18 13.41 -20.76
CA ASN A 152 12.55 14.83 -20.86
C ASN A 152 13.48 15.11 -22.06
N ILE A 153 14.39 14.19 -22.37
CA ILE A 153 15.25 14.31 -23.57
C ILE A 153 14.56 13.85 -24.86
N LYS A 154 13.25 13.56 -24.81
CA LYS A 154 12.39 13.20 -25.95
C LYS A 154 12.86 11.98 -26.74
N ARG A 155 13.42 10.98 -26.05
CA ARG A 155 13.66 9.66 -26.64
C ARG A 155 12.31 8.99 -26.99
N PRO A 156 12.30 7.98 -27.89
CA PRO A 156 11.07 7.24 -28.17
C PRO A 156 10.48 6.70 -26.87
N VAL A 157 9.20 7.00 -26.62
CA VAL A 157 8.55 6.74 -25.32
C VAL A 157 8.61 5.26 -24.95
N CYS A 158 8.34 4.36 -25.90
CA CYS A 158 8.44 2.93 -25.65
C CYS A 158 9.86 2.44 -25.34
N ASP A 159 10.90 3.16 -25.76
CA ASP A 159 12.28 2.82 -25.38
C ASP A 159 12.53 3.18 -23.92
N CYS A 160 12.00 4.32 -23.47
CA CYS A 160 12.04 4.72 -22.07
C CYS A 160 11.28 3.74 -21.17
N ASP A 161 10.07 3.33 -21.58
CA ASP A 161 9.25 2.36 -20.82
C ASP A 161 9.94 1.00 -20.73
N ARG A 162 10.56 0.52 -21.83
CA ARG A 162 11.34 -0.74 -21.81
C ARG A 162 12.54 -0.67 -20.87
N GLU A 163 13.29 0.43 -20.90
CA GLU A 163 14.44 0.62 -20.01
C GLU A 163 14.02 0.70 -18.55
N PHE A 164 12.92 1.40 -18.26
CA PHE A 164 12.32 1.49 -16.93
C PHE A 164 11.88 0.13 -16.41
N VAL A 165 11.07 -0.60 -17.17
CA VAL A 165 10.58 -1.94 -16.79
C VAL A 165 11.74 -2.91 -16.59
N ARG A 166 12.73 -2.91 -17.49
CA ARG A 166 13.96 -3.70 -17.30
C ARG A 166 14.63 -3.38 -15.97
N LYS A 167 14.71 -2.09 -15.60
CA LYS A 167 15.34 -1.69 -14.34
C LYS A 167 14.55 -2.17 -13.13
N LEU A 168 13.23 -2.10 -13.19
CA LEU A 168 12.35 -2.62 -12.14
C LEU A 168 12.52 -4.13 -11.97
N ARG A 169 12.58 -4.87 -13.08
CA ARG A 169 12.84 -6.33 -13.09
C ARG A 169 14.14 -6.70 -12.38
N GLU A 170 15.20 -5.92 -12.57
CA GLU A 170 16.49 -6.15 -11.91
C GLU A 170 16.44 -5.97 -10.39
N ILE A 171 15.71 -4.96 -9.90
CA ILE A 171 15.76 -4.56 -8.50
C ILE A 171 14.62 -5.14 -7.67
N ARG A 172 13.58 -5.71 -8.30
CA ARG A 172 12.34 -6.10 -7.62
C ARG A 172 12.57 -6.98 -6.40
N ASN A 173 13.51 -7.93 -6.46
CA ASN A 173 13.76 -8.88 -5.38
C ASN A 173 14.42 -8.25 -4.14
N HIS A 174 14.79 -6.98 -4.19
CA HIS A 174 15.25 -6.20 -3.03
C HIS A 174 14.10 -5.54 -2.25
N TYR A 175 12.88 -5.64 -2.76
CA TYR A 175 11.70 -4.99 -2.19
C TYR A 175 10.66 -6.02 -1.72
N SER A 176 9.92 -5.64 -0.69
CA SER A 176 8.77 -6.36 -0.14
C SER A 176 7.66 -5.37 0.25
N GLY A 177 6.49 -5.90 0.62
CA GLY A 177 5.33 -5.10 1.00
C GLY A 177 4.94 -4.07 -0.06
N TRP A 178 4.53 -2.88 0.40
CA TRP A 178 4.03 -1.81 -0.48
C TRP A 178 5.01 -1.40 -1.59
N SER A 179 6.32 -1.32 -1.31
CA SER A 179 7.30 -0.92 -2.34
C SER A 179 7.41 -1.97 -3.45
N ARG A 180 7.25 -3.26 -3.12
CA ARG A 180 7.18 -4.32 -4.12
C ARG A 180 5.88 -4.22 -4.91
N THR A 181 4.74 -4.05 -4.25
CA THR A 181 3.44 -3.86 -4.91
C THR A 181 3.49 -2.70 -5.91
N TYR A 182 3.99 -1.53 -5.51
CA TYR A 182 4.17 -0.37 -6.38
C TYR A 182 5.02 -0.69 -7.61
N LEU A 183 6.16 -1.36 -7.40
CA LEU A 183 7.09 -1.71 -8.46
C LEU A 183 6.41 -2.63 -9.50
N GLU A 184 5.69 -3.65 -9.05
CA GLU A 184 4.98 -4.57 -9.96
C GLU A 184 3.84 -3.87 -10.70
N ALA A 185 3.11 -3.00 -9.99
CA ALA A 185 2.08 -2.19 -10.60
C ALA A 185 2.66 -1.29 -11.70
N ALA A 186 3.85 -0.73 -11.49
CA ALA A 186 4.54 0.07 -12.49
C ALA A 186 5.04 -0.76 -13.69
N ILE A 187 5.48 -2.01 -13.46
CA ILE A 187 5.82 -2.95 -14.55
C ILE A 187 4.62 -3.17 -15.47
N VAL A 188 3.43 -3.30 -14.90
CA VAL A 188 2.19 -3.58 -15.64
C VAL A 188 1.60 -2.30 -16.26
N ALA A 189 1.49 -1.22 -15.49
CA ALA A 189 0.74 -0.02 -15.86
C ALA A 189 1.47 0.90 -16.84
N VAL A 190 2.77 1.14 -16.65
CA VAL A 190 3.51 2.13 -17.45
C VAL A 190 3.53 1.80 -18.95
N PRO A 191 3.75 0.55 -19.38
CA PRO A 191 3.63 0.18 -20.80
C PRO A 191 2.24 0.44 -21.38
N LEU A 192 1.18 0.31 -20.56
CA LEU A 192 -0.20 0.51 -21.01
C LEU A 192 -0.52 1.98 -21.27
N TRP A 193 0.15 2.93 -20.58
CA TRP A 193 0.00 4.37 -20.82
C TRP A 193 0.21 4.74 -22.29
N HIS A 194 1.23 4.15 -22.90
CA HIS A 194 1.68 4.49 -24.25
C HIS A 194 1.41 3.38 -25.28
N GLY A 195 0.75 2.29 -24.88
CA GLY A 195 0.52 1.13 -25.73
C GLY A 195 1.81 0.40 -26.14
N CYS A 196 2.84 0.44 -25.29
CA CYS A 196 4.13 -0.14 -25.54
C CYS A 196 4.17 -1.64 -25.22
N LYS A 197 5.03 -2.38 -25.95
CA LYS A 197 5.39 -3.77 -25.65
C LYS A 197 6.73 -3.79 -24.93
N VAL A 198 6.81 -4.45 -23.78
CA VAL A 198 7.99 -4.48 -22.89
C VAL A 198 8.37 -5.89 -22.44
#